data_AF-A0A0F9KRQ8-F1
#
_entry.id   AF-A0A0F9KRQ8-F1
#
_cell.length_a   1.000
_cell.length_b   1.000
_cell.length_c   1.000
_cell.angle_alpha   90.00
_cell.angle_beta   90.00
_cell.angle_gamma   90.00
#
_symmetry.space_group_name_H-M   'P 1'
#
loop_
_entity.id
_entity.type
_entity.pdbx_description
1 polymer ?
#
loop_
_entity_poly.entity_id
_entity_poly.type
_entity_poly.pdbx_seq_one_letter_code
_entity_poly.pdbx_strand_id
1 'polypeptide(L)'
;MKITKEEEMFIEKMHLISGKTHDEIKDMFTNIIMLIIFDFIEEKDSYLPLLGTLKIKYLGDKIINSKREVDLKLNFEPHDYIKKIIGQIVDKEENELHKLLKKKIKNYLVKYLE
;
A
#
# COMPACT_ATOMS: atom_id res chain seq x y z
N MET A 1 7.64 1.50 17.45
CA MET A 1 6.65 2.36 16.75
C MET A 1 5.31 2.13 17.43
N LYS A 2 4.56 3.17 17.84
CA LYS A 2 3.23 2.97 18.42
C LYS A 2 2.25 2.85 17.25
N ILE A 3 1.61 1.70 17.10
CA ILE A 3 0.64 1.46 16.03
C ILE A 3 -0.59 2.35 16.30
N THR A 4 -1.02 3.07 15.27
CA THR A 4 -2.25 3.87 15.27
C THR A 4 -3.47 2.97 15.11
N LYS A 5 -4.66 3.45 15.49
CA LYS A 5 -5.90 2.67 15.31
C LYS A 5 -6.15 2.37 13.83
N GLU A 6 -5.79 3.30 12.96
CA GLU A 6 -5.88 3.18 11.51
C GLU A 6 -4.97 2.07 10.98
N GLU A 7 -3.73 1.98 11.48
CA GLU A 7 -2.81 0.90 11.14
C GLU A 7 -3.29 -0.47 11.66
N GLU A 8 -3.84 -0.54 12.87
CA GLU A 8 -4.45 -1.78 13.40
C GLU A 8 -5.61 -2.26 12.52
N MET A 9 -6.53 -1.36 12.15
CA MET A 9 -7.64 -1.67 11.26
C MET A 9 -7.18 -2.11 9.87
N PHE A 10 -6.10 -1.52 9.37
CA PHE A 10 -5.54 -1.87 8.07
C PHE A 10 -4.90 -3.25 8.09
N ILE A 11 -4.13 -3.58 9.13
CA ILE A 11 -3.55 -4.92 9.32
C ILE A 11 -4.67 -5.95 9.42
N GLU A 12 -5.75 -5.67 10.15
CA GLU A 12 -6.90 -6.57 10.27
C GLU A 12 -7.58 -6.84 8.92
N LYS A 13 -7.83 -5.79 8.11
CA LYS A 13 -8.39 -5.98 6.76
C LYS A 13 -7.49 -6.84 5.89
N MET A 14 -6.17 -6.62 5.97
CA MET A 14 -5.20 -7.40 5.20
C MET A 14 -5.15 -8.86 5.68
N HIS A 15 -5.29 -9.10 7.00
CA HIS A 15 -5.40 -10.44 7.57
C HIS A 15 -6.59 -11.18 6.97
N LEU A 16 -7.77 -10.55 7.01
CA LEU A 16 -8.99 -11.13 6.47
C LEU A 16 -8.93 -11.40 4.96
N ILE A 17 -8.29 -10.52 4.17
CA ILE A 17 -8.21 -10.66 2.70
C ILE A 17 -7.13 -11.66 2.27
N SER A 18 -6.01 -11.73 2.98
CA SER A 18 -4.84 -12.52 2.58
C SER A 18 -4.73 -13.87 3.29
N GLY A 19 -5.38 -14.04 4.44
CA GLY A 19 -5.21 -15.20 5.32
C GLY A 19 -3.85 -15.26 6.02
N LYS A 20 -2.99 -14.24 5.86
CA LYS A 20 -1.70 -14.15 6.54
C LYS A 20 -1.87 -13.66 7.96
N THR A 21 -0.99 -14.08 8.84
CA THR A 21 -0.94 -13.60 10.23
C THR A 21 -0.68 -12.09 10.30
N HIS A 22 -1.10 -11.45 11.40
CA HIS A 22 -0.85 -10.02 11.62
C HIS A 22 0.64 -9.69 11.59
N ASP A 23 1.50 -10.58 12.08
CA ASP A 23 2.95 -10.37 12.12
C ASP A 23 3.57 -10.43 10.72
N GLU A 24 3.18 -11.41 9.89
CA GLU A 24 3.62 -11.45 8.47
C GLU A 24 3.21 -10.20 7.69
N ILE A 25 2.04 -9.63 8.01
CA ILE A 25 1.54 -8.41 7.38
C ILE A 25 2.38 -7.20 7.82
N LYS A 26 2.65 -7.07 9.12
CA LYS A 26 3.53 -6.01 9.65
C LYS A 26 4.93 -6.09 9.05
N ASP A 27 5.49 -7.29 8.94
CA ASP A 27 6.80 -7.52 8.34
C ASP A 27 6.80 -7.13 6.86
N MET A 28 5.75 -7.50 6.11
CA MET A 28 5.60 -7.09 4.72
C MET A 28 5.58 -5.56 4.56
N PHE A 29 4.82 -4.84 5.39
CA PHE A 29 4.79 -3.37 5.33
C PHE A 29 6.11 -2.74 5.74
N THR A 30 6.78 -3.30 6.76
CA THR A 30 8.11 -2.85 7.17
C THR A 30 9.12 -3.01 6.03
N ASN A 31 9.05 -4.12 5.31
CA ASN A 31 9.90 -4.36 4.13
C ASN A 31 9.62 -3.37 2.99
N ILE A 32 8.35 -3.04 2.74
CA ILE A 32 7.98 -2.01 1.74
C ILE A 32 8.56 -0.64 2.14
N ILE A 33 8.45 -0.26 3.41
CA ILE A 33 9.02 1.00 3.90
C ILE A 33 10.54 1.01 3.73
N MET A 34 11.22 -0.08 4.08
CA MET A 34 12.67 -0.19 3.90
C MET A 34 13.08 -0.05 2.43
N LEU A 35 12.34 -0.67 1.51
CA LEU A 35 12.59 -0.52 0.07
C LEU A 35 12.44 0.93 -0.39
N ILE A 36 11.38 1.62 0.03
CA ILE A 36 11.17 3.04 -0.29
C ILE A 36 12.32 3.90 0.23
N ILE A 37 12.80 3.63 1.44
CA ILE A 37 13.95 4.34 2.02
C ILE A 37 15.23 4.05 1.22
N PHE A 38 15.46 2.81 0.80
CA PHE A 38 16.62 2.47 -0.03
C PHE A 38 16.59 3.18 -1.38
N ASP A 39 15.43 3.18 -2.06
CA ASP A 39 15.28 3.92 -3.31
C ASP A 39 15.56 5.42 -3.13
N PHE A 40 15.07 6.02 -2.03
CA PHE A 40 15.37 7.41 -1.70
C PHE A 40 16.87 7.65 -1.51
N ILE A 41 17.57 6.77 -0.78
CA ILE A 41 19.03 6.86 -0.58
C ILE A 41 19.78 6.74 -1.91
N GLU A 42 19.29 5.90 -2.82
CA GLU A 42 19.86 5.69 -4.15
C GLU A 42 19.44 6.74 -5.18
N GLU A 43 18.69 7.78 -4.76
CA GLU A 43 18.12 8.82 -5.64
C GLU A 43 17.24 8.25 -6.76
N LYS A 44 16.56 7.13 -6.49
CA LYS A 44 15.64 6.44 -7.40
C LYS A 44 14.18 6.70 -7.03
N ASP A 45 13.32 6.53 -8.02
CA ASP A 45 11.88 6.51 -7.79
C ASP A 45 11.44 5.14 -7.26
N SER A 46 10.58 5.13 -6.23
CA SER A 46 10.05 3.89 -5.66
C SER A 46 8.89 3.37 -6.47
N TYR A 47 9.07 2.20 -7.10
CA TYR A 47 8.00 1.52 -7.81
C TYR A 47 7.19 0.62 -6.85
N LEU A 48 5.90 0.92 -6.71
CA LEU A 48 4.95 0.12 -5.95
C LEU A 48 4.09 -0.69 -6.94
N PRO A 49 4.26 -2.02 -7.02
CA PRO A 49 3.56 -2.86 -8.00
C PRO A 49 2.04 -2.67 -7.95
N LEU A 50 1.44 -2.52 -9.14
CA LEU A 50 0.01 -2.27 -9.35
C LEU A 50 -0.51 -0.93 -8.78
N LEU A 51 0.30 -0.22 -7.98
CA LEU A 51 -0.08 1.01 -7.29
C LEU A 51 0.37 2.25 -8.06
N GLY A 52 1.66 2.35 -8.35
CA GLY A 52 2.25 3.50 -9.01
C GLY A 52 3.70 3.72 -8.61
N THR A 53 4.22 4.88 -9.00
CA THR A 53 5.59 5.31 -8.69
C THR A 53 5.54 6.46 -7.70
N LEU A 54 6.32 6.35 -6.61
CA LEU A 54 6.47 7.37 -5.59
C LEU A 54 7.84 8.01 -5.71
N LYS A 55 7.86 9.33 -5.90
CA LYS A 55 9.08 10.16 -5.93
C LYS A 55 9.15 10.95 -4.63
N ILE A 56 10.24 10.79 -3.89
CA ILE A 56 10.48 11.50 -2.63
C ILE A 56 11.63 12.49 -2.85
N LYS A 57 11.39 13.76 -2.52
CA LYS A 57 12.43 14.81 -2.57
C LYS A 57 12.60 15.45 -1.21
N TYR A 58 13.84 15.51 -0.73
CA TYR A 58 14.22 16.29 0.43
C TYR A 58 14.29 17.78 0.05
N LEU A 59 13.58 18.63 0.81
CA LEU A 59 13.54 20.08 0.60
C LEU A 59 14.38 20.86 1.62
N GLY A 60 14.90 20.19 2.65
CA GLY A 60 15.64 20.81 3.74
C GLY A 60 15.06 20.46 5.11
N ASP A 61 15.60 21.09 6.14
CA ASP A 61 15.09 21.01 7.50
C ASP A 61 14.28 22.24 7.85
N LYS A 62 13.20 22.03 8.62
CA LYS A 62 12.42 23.10 9.26
C LYS A 62 12.51 22.95 10.77
N ILE A 63 12.51 24.07 11.48
CA ILE A 63 12.39 24.08 12.94
C ILE A 63 10.95 24.43 13.27
N ILE A 64 10.21 23.46 13.83
CA ILE A 64 8.82 23.63 14.29
C ILE A 64 8.79 23.28 15.78
N ASN A 65 8.29 24.21 16.62
CA ASN A 65 8.22 24.02 18.08
C ASN A 65 9.55 23.54 18.71
N SER A 66 10.67 24.13 18.28
CA SER A 66 12.04 23.78 18.72
C SER A 66 12.48 22.34 18.38
N LYS A 67 11.80 21.67 17.46
CA LYS A 67 12.19 20.36 16.92
C LYS A 67 12.60 20.50 15.45
N ARG A 68 13.67 19.80 15.07
CA ARG A 68 14.09 19.66 13.67
C ARG A 68 13.16 18.65 13.00
N GLU A 69 12.44 19.10 11.98
CA GLU A 69 11.60 18.28 11.13
C GLU A 69 12.13 18.33 9.70
N VAL A 70 12.07 17.20 9.01
CA VAL A 70 12.53 17.09 7.62
C VAL A 70 11.38 17.48 6.69
N ASP A 71 11.63 18.44 5.81
CA ASP A 71 10.68 18.85 4.79
C ASP A 71 10.80 17.94 3.56
N LEU A 72 9.72 17.25 3.23
CA LEU A 72 9.67 16.32 2.10
C LEU A 72 8.60 16.75 1.10
N LYS A 73 8.93 16.62 -0.19
CA LYS A 73 7.96 16.67 -1.28
C LYS A 73 7.75 15.27 -1.84
N LEU A 74 6.51 14.82 -1.81
CA LEU A 74 6.08 13.56 -2.40
C LEU A 74 5.38 13.84 -3.73
N ASN A 75 5.76 13.13 -4.79
CA ASN A 75 5.02 13.08 -6.04
C ASN A 75 4.63 11.63 -6.32
N PHE A 76 3.34 11.38 -6.49
CA PHE A 76 2.82 10.04 -6.75
C PHE A 76 2.21 9.97 -8.15
N GLU A 77 2.72 9.05 -8.96
CA GLU A 77 2.27 8.78 -10.31
C GLU A 77 1.52 7.44 -10.32
N PRO A 78 0.16 7.43 -10.32
CA PRO A 78 -0.60 6.20 -10.21
C PRO A 78 -0.40 5.31 -11.43
N HIS A 79 -0.32 4.00 -11.19
CA HIS A 79 -0.26 2.99 -12.24
C HIS A 79 -1.60 2.90 -12.99
N ASP A 80 -1.56 2.60 -14.28
CA ASP A 80 -2.76 2.57 -15.13
C ASP A 80 -3.80 1.54 -14.67
N TYR A 81 -3.35 0.47 -14.01
CA TYR A 81 -4.24 -0.50 -13.37
C TYR A 81 -5.16 0.15 -12.32
N ILE A 82 -4.63 0.98 -11.42
CA ILE A 82 -5.46 1.70 -10.45
C ILE A 82 -6.37 2.70 -11.14
N LYS A 83 -5.86 3.44 -12.13
CA LYS A 83 -6.68 4.40 -12.90
C LYS A 83 -7.88 3.69 -13.54
N LYS A 84 -7.64 2.52 -14.16
CA LYS A 84 -8.68 1.70 -14.79
C LYS A 84 -9.71 1.21 -13.78
N ILE A 85 -9.28 0.65 -12.64
CA ILE A 85 -10.22 0.18 -11.61
C ILE A 85 -11.07 1.32 -11.08
N ILE A 86 -10.46 2.48 -10.79
CA ILE A 86 -11.20 3.65 -10.30
C ILE A 86 -12.21 4.12 -11.34
N GLY A 87 -11.81 4.18 -12.61
CA GLY A 87 -12.72 4.48 -13.74
C GLY A 87 -13.94 3.56 -13.75
N GLN A 88 -13.71 2.23 -13.75
CA GLN A 88 -14.79 1.24 -13.72
C GLN A 88 -15.74 1.39 -12.52
N ILE A 89 -15.20 1.76 -11.34
CA ILE A 89 -16.01 1.99 -10.14
C ILE A 89 -16.89 3.24 -10.31
N VAL A 90 -16.31 4.34 -10.80
CA VAL A 90 -17.04 5.60 -11.05
C VAL A 90 -18.14 5.38 -12.08
N ASP A 91 -17.84 4.61 -13.13
CA ASP A 91 -18.75 4.28 -14.23
C ASP A 91 -19.76 3.17 -13.86
N LYS A 92 -19.70 2.63 -12.63
CA LYS A 92 -20.55 1.55 -12.10
C LYS A 92 -20.53 0.26 -12.92
N GLU A 93 -19.40 -0.01 -13.57
CA GLU A 93 -19.17 -1.24 -14.31
C GLU A 93 -18.81 -2.41 -13.38
N GLU A 94 -18.93 -3.65 -13.85
CA GLU A 94 -18.40 -4.79 -13.11
C GLU A 94 -16.86 -4.72 -13.07
N ASN A 95 -16.32 -4.19 -11.97
CA ASN A 95 -14.89 -3.98 -11.82
C ASN A 95 -14.10 -5.30 -11.74
N GLU A 96 -12.87 -5.29 -12.27
CA GLU A 96 -11.99 -6.46 -12.29
C GLU A 96 -11.60 -6.94 -10.88
N LEU A 97 -11.61 -6.02 -9.91
CA LEU A 97 -11.35 -6.32 -8.50
C LEU A 97 -12.42 -7.25 -7.89
N HIS A 98 -13.70 -7.06 -8.21
CA HIS A 98 -14.80 -7.91 -7.79
C HIS A 98 -14.66 -9.30 -8.39
N LYS A 99 -14.22 -9.41 -9.65
CA LYS A 99 -13.93 -10.69 -10.29
C LYS A 99 -12.78 -11.42 -9.58
N LEU A 100 -11.71 -10.71 -9.22
CA LEU A 100 -10.58 -11.25 -8.45
C LEU A 100 -11.00 -11.71 -7.05
N LEU A 101 -11.79 -10.90 -6.33
CA LEU A 101 -12.31 -11.24 -5.00
C LEU A 101 -13.23 -12.46 -5.05
N LYS A 102 -14.18 -12.51 -5.99
CA LYS A 102 -15.05 -13.68 -6.24
C LYS A 102 -14.22 -14.94 -6.48
N LYS A 103 -13.16 -14.85 -7.31
CA LYS A 103 -12.26 -15.97 -7.60
C LYS A 103 -11.50 -16.44 -6.35
N LYS A 104 -10.97 -15.52 -5.55
CA LYS A 104 -10.28 -15.86 -4.28
C LYS A 104 -11.21 -16.54 -3.29
N ILE A 105 -12.42 -16.01 -3.09
CA ILE A 105 -13.43 -16.60 -2.19
C ILE A 105 -13.81 -18.00 -2.67
N LYS A 106 -14.07 -18.19 -3.98
CA LYS A 106 -14.39 -19.50 -4.55
C LYS A 106 -13.27 -20.51 -4.30
N ASN A 107 -12.02 -20.13 -4.54
CA ASN A 107 -10.87 -21.00 -4.31
C ASN A 107 -10.67 -21.34 -2.82
N TYR A 108 -10.93 -20.37 -1.93
CA TYR A 108 -10.88 -20.60 -0.49
C TYR A 108 -11.95 -21.61 -0.06
N LEU A 109 -13.20 -21.43 -0.50
CA LEU A 109 -14.32 -22.33 -0.14
C LEU A 109 -14.14 -23.75 -0.67
N VAL A 110 -13.63 -23.92 -1.90
CA VAL A 110 -13.35 -25.25 -2.48
C VAL A 110 -12.31 -26.01 -1.65
N LYS A 111 -11.29 -25.32 -1.13
CA LYS A 111 -10.22 -25.93 -0.33
C LYS A 111 -10.69 -26.45 1.05
N TYR A 112 -11.88 -26.05 1.51
CA TYR A 112 -12.47 -26.53 2.77
C TYR A 112 -13.58 -27.58 2.56
N LEU A 113 -13.94 -27.87 1.30
CA LEU A 113 -14.93 -28.88 0.94
C LEU A 113 -14.30 -30.18 0.42
N GLU A 114 -12.97 -30.22 0.30
CA GLU A 114 -12.13 -31.41 0.10
C GLU A 114 -11.47 -31.81 1.43
#